data_AF-A0A3B8QQL3-F1
#
_entry.id   AF-A0A3B8QQL3-F1
#
_cell.length_a   1.000
_cell.length_b   1.000
_cell.length_c   1.000
_cell.angle_alpha   90.00
_cell.angle_beta   90.00
_cell.angle_gamma   90.00
#
_symmetry.space_group_name_H-M   'P 1'
#
loop_
_entity.id
_entity.type
_entity.pdbx_description
1 polymer ?
#
loop_
_entity_poly.entity_id
_entity_poly.type
_entity_poly.pdbx_seq_one_letter_code
_entity_poly.pdbx_strand_id
1 'polypeptide(L)'
;MTTIIFNKPFGVLSQFTDKGSVRSKRSTLSDYINVPNVYAAGRLDFDSEGLMILTNNGTLQAKIAHPKFKAEKTYWVQIEGIISKEALCSLRNGITLKDGETLPAKAVA
;
A
#
# COMPACT_ATOMS: atom_id res chain seq x y z
N MET A 1 -8.46 20.71 -8.25
CA MET A 1 -7.52 19.70 -7.72
C MET A 1 -8.35 18.53 -7.20
N THR A 2 -8.05 17.31 -7.64
CA THR A 2 -8.87 16.13 -7.31
C THR A 2 -8.06 15.18 -6.45
N THR A 3 -8.67 14.73 -5.33
CA THR A 3 -8.12 13.70 -4.46
C THR A 3 -9.23 12.72 -4.13
N ILE A 4 -8.95 11.43 -4.32
CA ILE A 4 -9.87 10.33 -4.09
C ILE A 4 -9.28 9.45 -3.00
N ILE A 5 -10.14 9.08 -2.06
CA ILE A 5 -9.86 8.01 -1.11
C ILE A 5 -10.59 6.77 -1.60
N PHE A 6 -9.85 5.71 -1.85
CA PHE A 6 -10.36 4.47 -2.39
C PHE A 6 -9.99 3.31 -1.48
N ASN A 7 -10.97 2.47 -1.13
CA ASN A 7 -10.69 1.20 -0.48
C ASN A 7 -10.44 0.16 -1.58
N LYS A 8 -9.17 -0.11 -1.88
CA LYS A 8 -8.76 -1.03 -2.96
C LYS A 8 -9.10 -2.47 -2.57
N PRO A 9 -9.90 -3.20 -3.37
CA PRO A 9 -10.13 -4.63 -3.15
C PRO A 9 -8.88 -5.48 -3.39
N PHE A 10 -8.88 -6.69 -2.85
CA PHE A 10 -7.93 -7.74 -3.20
C PHE A 10 -7.95 -8.05 -4.71
N GLY A 11 -6.79 -8.36 -5.28
CA GLY A 11 -6.70 -8.77 -6.69
C GLY A 11 -6.86 -7.63 -7.69
N VAL A 12 -6.65 -6.38 -7.26
CA VAL A 12 -6.70 -5.18 -8.10
C VAL A 12 -5.33 -4.52 -8.15
N LEU A 13 -4.84 -4.22 -9.35
CA LEU A 13 -3.58 -3.51 -9.53
C LEU A 13 -3.72 -2.02 -9.15
N SER A 14 -2.71 -1.46 -8.49
CA SER A 14 -2.60 -0.02 -8.18
C SER A 14 -2.23 0.83 -9.41
N GLN A 15 -2.88 0.61 -10.55
CA GLN A 15 -2.70 1.34 -11.80
C GLN A 15 -3.96 1.24 -12.68
N PHE A 16 -4.11 2.18 -13.61
CA PHE A 16 -5.26 2.26 -14.53
C PHE A 16 -5.11 1.41 -15.81
N THR A 17 -3.93 0.85 -16.05
CA THR A 17 -3.64 0.10 -17.28
C THR A 17 -2.88 -1.18 -16.93
N ASP A 18 -3.38 -2.33 -17.37
CA ASP A 18 -2.64 -3.59 -17.27
C ASP A 18 -1.64 -3.67 -18.44
N LYS A 19 -0.36 -3.81 -18.12
CA LYS A 19 0.73 -4.02 -19.11
C LYS A 19 1.20 -5.50 -19.13
N GLY A 20 0.49 -6.40 -18.44
CA GLY A 20 0.83 -7.81 -18.24
C GLY A 20 0.53 -8.74 -19.42
N SER A 21 1.05 -9.97 -19.33
CA SER A 21 1.10 -10.97 -20.40
C SER A 21 -0.27 -11.44 -20.90
N VAL A 22 -0.32 -11.75 -22.20
CA VAL A 22 -1.46 -12.11 -23.07
C VAL A 22 -2.44 -13.18 -22.51
N ARG A 23 -2.13 -13.85 -21.40
CA ARG A 23 -2.89 -15.01 -20.90
C ARG A 23 -4.06 -14.69 -19.97
N SER A 24 -4.11 -13.54 -19.30
CA SER A 24 -5.27 -13.17 -18.46
C SER A 24 -5.24 -11.68 -18.06
N LYS A 25 -6.32 -10.95 -18.34
CA LYS A 25 -6.49 -9.55 -17.93
C LYS A 25 -6.67 -9.46 -16.41
N ARG A 26 -5.84 -8.67 -15.74
CA ARG A 26 -6.00 -8.38 -14.30
C ARG A 26 -6.92 -7.18 -14.09
N SER A 27 -7.64 -7.16 -12.96
CA SER A 27 -8.45 -6.00 -12.59
C SER A 27 -7.56 -4.80 -12.25
N THR A 28 -8.01 -3.61 -12.63
CA THR A 28 -7.28 -2.34 -12.50
C THR A 28 -8.17 -1.28 -11.87
N LEU A 29 -7.57 -0.14 -11.50
CA LEU A 29 -8.30 1.02 -10.96
C LEU A 29 -9.39 1.54 -11.92
N SER A 30 -9.23 1.32 -13.22
CA SER A 30 -10.23 1.66 -14.24
C SER A 30 -11.58 0.98 -14.03
N ASP A 31 -11.60 -0.17 -13.37
CA ASP A 31 -12.84 -0.92 -13.13
C ASP A 31 -13.68 -0.29 -12.02
N TYR A 32 -13.07 0.58 -11.19
CA TYR A 32 -13.69 1.19 -10.01
C TYR A 32 -13.73 2.73 -10.05
N ILE A 33 -12.84 3.35 -10.82
CA ILE A 33 -12.62 4.80 -10.81
C ILE A 33 -12.71 5.34 -12.23
N ASN A 34 -13.81 6.06 -12.51
CA ASN A 34 -14.05 6.73 -13.80
C ASN A 34 -13.60 8.21 -13.79
N VAL A 35 -12.60 8.54 -12.97
CA VAL A 35 -12.06 9.90 -12.88
C VAL A 35 -10.75 9.97 -13.65
N PRO A 36 -10.64 10.83 -14.68
CA PRO A 36 -9.41 10.94 -15.47
C PRO A 36 -8.32 11.68 -14.69
N ASN A 37 -7.06 11.48 -15.12
CA ASN A 37 -5.88 12.23 -14.69
C ASN A 37 -5.57 12.17 -13.19
N VAL A 38 -6.06 11.18 -12.46
CA VAL A 38 -5.64 10.89 -11.08
C VAL A 38 -4.71 9.68 -11.06
N TYR A 39 -3.74 9.69 -10.15
CA TYR A 39 -2.74 8.62 -10.04
C TYR A 39 -2.54 8.23 -8.58
N ALA A 40 -2.10 7.00 -8.36
CA ALA A 40 -1.79 6.47 -7.04
C ALA A 40 -0.74 7.35 -6.32
N ALA A 41 -1.09 7.86 -5.14
CA ALA A 41 -0.16 8.49 -4.21
C ALA A 41 0.38 7.44 -3.25
N GLY A 42 1.34 6.64 -3.75
CA GLY A 42 1.77 5.40 -3.10
C GLY A 42 0.99 4.21 -3.65
N ARG A 43 1.68 3.08 -3.85
CA ARG A 43 1.09 1.85 -4.39
C ARG A 43 0.77 0.89 -3.24
N LEU A 44 -0.35 0.19 -3.37
CA LEU A 44 -0.61 -1.05 -2.64
C LEU A 44 -0.33 -2.23 -3.57
N ASP A 45 0.11 -3.34 -3.00
CA ASP A 45 0.36 -4.57 -3.75
C ASP A 45 -0.96 -5.18 -4.26
N PHE A 46 -0.84 -6.06 -5.25
CA PHE A 46 -1.98 -6.67 -5.91
C PHE A 46 -2.84 -7.50 -4.94
N ASP A 47 -2.17 -8.21 -4.04
CA ASP A 47 -2.69 -9.08 -3.00
C ASP A 47 -2.92 -8.35 -1.65
N SER A 48 -2.67 -7.04 -1.60
CA SER A 48 -3.08 -6.19 -0.47
C SER A 48 -4.45 -5.58 -0.70
N GLU A 49 -5.08 -5.15 0.39
CA GLU A 49 -6.37 -4.44 0.39
C GLU A 49 -6.27 -3.13 1.17
N GLY A 50 -7.27 -2.26 1.04
CA GLY A 50 -7.45 -1.15 1.96
C GLY A 50 -7.22 0.23 1.36
N LEU A 51 -6.88 1.16 2.24
CA LEU A 51 -6.83 2.59 1.96
C LEU A 51 -5.78 2.95 0.91
N MET A 52 -6.23 3.52 -0.20
CA MET A 52 -5.40 4.07 -1.26
C MET A 52 -5.82 5.50 -1.58
N ILE A 53 -4.84 6.39 -1.75
CA ILE A 53 -5.08 7.77 -2.16
C ILE A 53 -4.73 7.90 -3.63
N LEU A 54 -5.61 8.53 -4.41
CA LEU A 54 -5.33 8.94 -5.78
C LEU A 54 -5.44 10.45 -5.89
N THR A 55 -4.50 11.08 -6.58
CA THR A 55 -4.52 12.54 -6.75
C THR A 55 -3.87 12.97 -8.06
N ASN A 56 -4.24 14.16 -8.51
CA ASN A 56 -3.58 14.87 -9.60
C ASN A 56 -2.66 16.01 -9.11
N ASN A 57 -2.51 16.18 -7.79
CA ASN A 57 -1.56 17.12 -7.22
C ASN A 57 -0.21 16.43 -6.95
N GLY A 58 0.81 16.81 -7.72
CA GLY A 58 2.19 16.30 -7.56
C GLY A 58 2.81 16.58 -6.20
N THR A 59 2.51 17.72 -5.55
CA THR A 59 2.99 18.04 -4.21
C THR A 59 2.39 17.09 -3.15
N LEU A 60 1.09 16.81 -3.24
CA LEU A 60 0.45 15.86 -2.33
C LEU A 60 0.93 14.44 -2.57
N GLN A 61 1.07 14.05 -3.84
CA GLN A 61 1.64 12.76 -4.24
C GLN A 61 3.04 12.57 -3.63
N ALA A 62 3.91 13.56 -3.76
CA ALA A 62 5.27 13.50 -3.24
C ALA A 62 5.25 13.41 -1.71
N LYS A 63 4.41 14.19 -1.03
CA LYS A 63 4.29 14.18 0.43
C LYS A 63 3.89 12.81 0.99
N ILE A 64 3.08 12.05 0.25
CA ILE A 64 2.62 10.71 0.68
C ILE A 64 3.62 9.63 0.28
N ALA A 65 4.09 9.64 -0.98
CA ALA A 65 4.81 8.51 -1.57
C ALA A 65 6.33 8.60 -1.40
N HIS A 66 6.90 9.80 -1.27
CA HIS A 66 8.35 9.96 -1.29
C HIS A 66 8.96 9.51 0.05
N PRO A 67 9.98 8.61 0.07
CA PRO A 67 10.56 8.04 1.30
C PRO A 67 11.03 9.08 2.32
N LYS A 68 11.51 10.24 1.85
CA LYS A 68 11.91 11.40 2.66
C LYS A 68 10.88 11.78 3.74
N PHE A 69 9.58 11.69 3.44
CA PHE A 69 8.54 12.17 4.36
C PHE A 69 8.17 11.17 5.45
N LYS A 70 8.61 9.91 5.36
CA LYS A 70 8.43 8.86 6.39
C LYS A 70 7.01 8.81 6.97
N ALA A 71 5.99 8.93 6.12
CA ALA A 71 4.60 8.95 6.55
C ALA A 71 4.24 7.64 7.29
N GLU A 72 3.65 7.77 8.48
CA GLU A 72 3.15 6.63 9.25
C GLU A 72 2.02 5.95 8.47
N LYS A 73 2.04 4.62 8.46
CA LYS A 73 1.06 3.78 7.79
C LYS A 73 0.62 2.69 8.78
N THR A 74 -0.68 2.47 8.86
CA THR A 74 -1.28 1.49 9.76
C THR A 74 -1.90 0.39 8.94
N TYR A 75 -1.61 -0.85 9.32
CA TYR A 75 -2.10 -2.05 8.64
C TYR A 75 -2.81 -2.96 9.64
N TRP A 76 -3.91 -3.56 9.20
CA TRP A 76 -4.45 -4.75 9.83
C TRP A 76 -3.96 -5.95 9.03
N VAL A 77 -3.29 -6.86 9.73
CA VAL A 77 -2.60 -7.99 9.12
C VAL A 77 -3.14 -9.26 9.73
N GLN A 78 -3.62 -10.15 8.88
CA GLN A 78 -3.95 -11.51 9.27
C GLN A 78 -2.70 -12.39 9.13
N ILE A 79 -2.46 -13.21 10.13
CA ILE A 79 -1.36 -14.19 10.13
C ILE A 79 -1.91 -15.59 10.36
N GLU A 80 -1.10 -16.59 10.05
CA GLU A 80 -1.33 -17.95 10.51
C GLU A 80 -0.96 -18.07 12.00
N GLY A 81 -1.83 -18.70 12.79
CA GLY A 81 -1.62 -18.90 14.22
C GLY A 81 -1.85 -17.65 15.08
N ILE A 82 -1.27 -17.66 16.28
CA ILE A 82 -1.38 -16.57 17.27
C ILE A 82 0.00 -15.96 17.44
N ILE A 83 0.11 -14.64 17.30
CA ILE A 83 1.38 -13.94 17.46
C ILE A 83 1.86 -13.98 18.91
N SER A 84 3.13 -14.32 19.12
CA SER A 84 3.72 -14.34 20.46
C SER A 84 4.11 -12.92 20.92
N LYS A 85 4.27 -12.74 22.23
CA LYS A 85 4.73 -11.46 22.79
C LYS A 85 6.15 -11.12 22.34
N GLU A 86 6.99 -12.14 22.20
CA GLU A 86 8.37 -12.02 21.75
C GLU A 86 8.41 -11.55 20.29
N ALA A 87 7.58 -12.15 19.42
CA ALA A 87 7.47 -11.72 18.03
C ALA A 87 6.97 -10.26 17.89
N LEU A 88 5.99 -9.85 18.71
CA LEU A 88 5.57 -8.45 18.78
C LEU A 88 6.69 -7.51 19.23
N CYS A 89 7.50 -7.91 20.22
CA CYS A 89 8.66 -7.13 20.64
C CYS A 89 9.70 -7.00 19.52
N SER A 90 9.98 -8.07 18.77
CA SER A 90 10.85 -8.01 17.60
C SER A 90 10.32 -7.06 16.53
N LEU A 91 9.03 -7.13 16.19
CA LEU A 91 8.41 -6.21 15.24
C LEU A 91 8.50 -4.74 15.68
N ARG A 92 8.38 -4.49 17.00
CA ARG A 92 8.47 -3.13 17.56
C ARG A 92 9.88 -2.56 17.52
N ASN A 93 10.88 -3.38 17.81
CA ASN A 93 12.27 -2.94 17.95
C ASN A 93 13.02 -2.90 16.62
N GLY A 94 12.58 -3.69 15.63
CA GLY A 94 13.23 -3.82 14.35
C GLY A 94 13.71 -5.25 14.10
N ILE A 95 13.64 -5.68 12.84
CA ILE A 95 14.07 -7.00 12.38
C ILE A 95 15.00 -6.81 11.19
N THR A 96 16.05 -7.63 11.10
CA THR A 96 16.96 -7.66 9.94
C THR A 96 16.34 -8.42 8.78
N LEU A 97 16.12 -7.72 7.67
CA LEU A 97 15.73 -8.28 6.38
C LEU A 97 16.94 -8.31 5.44
N LYS A 98 16.75 -8.83 4.21
CA LYS A 98 17.83 -8.94 3.21
C LYS A 98 18.39 -7.58 2.79
N ASP A 99 17.59 -6.53 2.87
CA ASP A 99 17.90 -5.16 2.47
C ASP A 99 18.27 -4.25 3.66
N GLY A 100 18.33 -4.80 4.88
CA GLY A 100 18.78 -4.09 6.08
C GLY A 100 17.83 -4.24 7.26
N GLU A 101 18.10 -3.47 8.31
CA GLU A 101 17.29 -3.43 9.51
C GLU A 101 16.06 -2.53 9.31
N THR A 102 14.88 -3.01 9.72
CA THR A 102 13.67 -2.19 9.71
C THR A 102 13.72 -1.14 10.81
N LEU A 103 13.13 0.03 10.57
CA LEU A 103 12.92 1.02 11.64
C LEU A 103 11.96 0.47 12.72
N PRO A 104 12.06 0.98 13.96
CA PRO A 104 11.09 0.67 15.01
C PRO A 104 9.64 0.97 14.57
N ALA A 105 8.70 0.14 15.00
CA ALA A 105 7.30 0.23 14.61
C ALA A 105 6.36 0.05 15.81
N LYS A 106 5.09 0.44 15.63
CA LYS A 106 4.01 0.07 16.55
C LYS A 106 3.40 -1.24 16.05
N ALA A 107 3.39 -2.26 16.90
CA ALA A 107 2.73 -3.53 16.63
C ALA A 107 1.90 -3.96 17.84
N VAL A 108 0.69 -4.45 17.63
CA VAL A 108 -0.22 -4.96 18.66
C VAL A 108 -0.91 -6.23 18.14
N ALA A 109 -1.32 -7.11 19.05
CA ALA A 109 -2.16 -8.27 18.74
C ALA A 109 -3.63 -7.84 18.65
#